data_AF-A0A938GSE4-F1
#
_entry.id   AF-A0A938GSE4-F1
#
_cell.length_a   1.000
_cell.length_b   1.000
_cell.length_c   1.000
_cell.angle_alpha   90.00
_cell.angle_beta   90.00
_cell.angle_gamma   90.00
#
_symmetry.space_group_name_H-M   'P 1'
#
loop_
_entity.id
_entity.type
_entity.pdbx_description
1 polymer ?
#
loop_
_entity_poly.entity_id
_entity_poly.type
_entity_poly.pdbx_seq_one_letter_code
_entity_poly.pdbx_strand_id
1 'polypeptide(L)' 'HFRNVDSPLPKFQETFVDEGYLDMYQVMKTLKEHRFNGVMIPDHVPGEGLRGINTAYTIGYMKALRDRVNAEAGN' A
#
# COMPACT_ATOMS: atom_id res chain seq x y z
N HIS A 1 3.57 0.54 8.34
CA HIS A 1 3.09 1.61 7.44
C HIS A 1 3.16 1.10 6.02
N PHE A 2 2.09 1.28 5.23
CA PHE A 2 1.96 0.77 3.87
C PHE A 2 1.63 1.96 2.96
N ARG A 3 2.68 2.72 2.63
CA ARG A 3 2.65 3.96 1.84
C ARG A 3 3.69 3.88 0.72
N ASN A 4 3.61 4.79 -0.23
CA ASN A 4 4.53 4.84 -1.36
C ASN A 4 5.07 6.27 -1.58
N VAL A 5 6.19 6.35 -2.27
CA VAL A 5 6.89 7.60 -2.61
C VAL A 5 7.41 7.48 -4.04
N ASP A 6 7.60 8.60 -4.74
CA ASP A 6 8.02 8.58 -6.15
C ASP A 6 9.46 8.12 -6.39
N SER A 7 10.32 8.18 -5.38
CA SER A 7 11.75 7.91 -5.50
C SER A 7 12.43 7.64 -4.15
N PRO A 8 13.64 7.04 -4.16
CA PRO A 8 14.46 6.90 -2.95
C PRO A 8 15.04 8.22 -2.44
N LEU A 9 15.65 8.18 -1.25
CA LEU A 9 16.42 9.28 -0.69
C LEU A 9 17.51 9.80 -1.66
N PRO A 10 17.89 11.09 -1.58
CA PRO A 10 17.53 12.05 -0.52
C PRO A 10 16.30 12.91 -0.80
N LYS A 11 15.72 12.86 -2.00
CA LYS A 11 14.58 13.68 -2.39
C LYS A 11 13.49 12.76 -2.91
N PHE A 12 12.32 12.84 -2.30
CA PHE A 12 11.14 12.09 -2.70
C PHE A 12 9.89 12.93 -2.43
N GLN A 13 8.80 12.56 -3.08
CA GLN A 13 7.46 13.05 -2.78
C GLN A 13 6.55 11.87 -2.42
N GLU A 14 5.63 12.10 -1.49
CA GLU A 14 4.61 11.11 -1.15
C GLU A 14 3.60 10.99 -2.29
N THR A 15 3.25 9.75 -2.63
CA THR A 15 2.33 9.43 -3.73
C THR A 15 1.13 8.66 -3.21
N PHE A 16 0.10 8.53 -4.03
CA PHE A 16 -0.88 7.47 -3.78
C PHE A 16 -0.17 6.11 -3.79
N VAL A 17 -0.75 5.16 -3.07
CA VAL A 17 -0.16 3.83 -2.84
C VAL A 17 0.20 3.10 -4.13
N ASP A 18 -0.53 3.36 -5.22
CA ASP A 18 -0.42 2.75 -6.54
C ASP A 18 0.39 3.56 -7.57
N GLU A 19 0.90 4.74 -7.21
CA GLU A 19 1.57 5.66 -8.14
C GLU A 19 3.05 5.94 -7.79
N GLY A 20 3.64 5.17 -6.89
CA GLY A 20 5.01 5.40 -6.43
C GLY A 20 6.06 4.44 -7.01
N TYR A 21 7.28 4.58 -6.49
CA TYR A 21 8.49 3.85 -6.84
C TYR A 21 8.38 2.35 -6.56
N LEU A 22 7.70 1.96 -5.48
CA LEU A 22 7.55 0.56 -5.11
C LEU A 22 6.36 -0.08 -5.82
N ASP A 23 6.55 -1.31 -6.31
CA ASP A 23 5.43 -2.20 -6.63
C ASP A 23 4.83 -2.73 -5.32
N MET A 24 3.73 -2.11 -4.90
CA MET A 24 3.08 -2.44 -3.63
C MET A 24 2.43 -3.83 -3.62
N TYR A 25 2.15 -4.43 -4.78
CA TYR A 25 1.70 -5.82 -4.83
C TYR A 25 2.85 -6.77 -4.44
N GLN A 26 4.09 -6.53 -4.88
CA GLN A 26 5.24 -7.32 -4.41
C GLN A 26 5.45 -7.16 -2.90
N VAL A 27 5.33 -5.95 -2.37
CA VAL A 27 5.40 -5.72 -0.91
C VAL A 27 4.34 -6.54 -0.18
N MET A 28 3.09 -6.52 -0.64
CA MET A 28 2.00 -7.31 -0.04
C MET A 28 2.27 -8.82 -0.12
N LYS A 29 2.82 -9.28 -1.25
CA LYS A 29 3.17 -10.68 -1.46
C LYS A 29 4.27 -11.14 -0.49
N THR A 30 5.32 -10.34 -0.31
CA THR A 30 6.38 -10.61 0.67
C THR A 30 5.82 -10.68 2.10
N LEU A 31 4.90 -9.78 2.49
CA LEU A 31 4.26 -9.85 3.80
C LEU A 31 3.49 -11.16 4.00
N LYS A 32 2.79 -11.63 2.96
CA LYS A 32 2.08 -12.93 2.97
C LYS A 32 3.05 -14.11 3.09
N GLU A 33 4.12 -14.13 2.31
CA GLU A 33 5.15 -15.18 2.31
C GLU A 33 5.77 -15.35 3.69
N HIS A 34 6.03 -14.25 4.38
CA HIS A 34 6.57 -14.24 5.75
C HIS A 34 5.50 -14.34 6.84
N ARG A 35 4.23 -14.63 6.48
CA ARG A 35 3.12 -14.83 7.42
C ARG A 35 2.93 -13.66 8.38
N PHE A 36 3.15 -12.44 7.91
CA PHE A 36 2.92 -11.25 8.72
C PHE A 36 1.44 -11.19 9.13
N ASN A 37 1.17 -11.11 10.44
CA ASN A 37 -0.19 -11.04 11.00
C ASN A 37 -0.50 -9.71 11.72
N GLY A 38 0.41 -8.75 11.62
CA GLY A 38 0.30 -7.48 12.32
C GLY A 38 -0.63 -6.47 11.62
N VAL A 39 -0.73 -5.29 12.23
CA VAL A 39 -1.52 -4.18 11.70
C VAL A 39 -0.81 -3.53 10.52
N MET A 40 -1.54 -3.31 9.42
CA MET A 40 -1.12 -2.46 8.31
C MET A 40 -1.93 -1.17 8.33
N ILE A 41 -1.26 -0.03 8.20
CA ILE A 41 -1.88 1.30 8.18
C ILE A 41 -1.41 2.08 6.95
N PRO A 42 -2.27 2.88 6.30
CA PRO A 42 -1.92 3.67 5.12
C PRO A 42 -0.91 4.77 5.39
N ASP A 43 -0.84 5.24 6.65
CA ASP A 43 0.04 6.32 7.09
C ASP A 43 -0.23 7.66 6.42
N HIS A 44 0.64 8.12 5.52
CA HIS A 44 0.49 9.37 4.78
C HIS A 44 -0.23 9.11 3.47
N VAL A 45 -1.32 9.85 3.27
CA VAL A 45 -2.16 9.76 2.07
C VAL A 45 -2.23 11.14 1.44
N PRO A 46 -1.73 11.34 0.20
CA PRO A 46 -1.72 12.65 -0.44
C PRO A 46 -3.11 13.26 -0.67
N GLY A 47 -3.14 14.57 -0.85
CA GLY A 47 -4.31 15.36 -1.24
C GLY A 47 -4.94 16.15 -0.09
N GLU A 48 -5.00 17.47 -0.26
CA GLU A 48 -5.66 18.38 0.68
C GLU A 48 -7.18 18.34 0.53
N GLY A 49 -7.91 18.58 1.61
CA GLY A 49 -9.39 18.74 1.59
C GLY A 49 -10.22 17.47 1.41
N LEU A 50 -9.62 16.34 0.99
CA LEU A 50 -10.34 15.07 0.71
C LEU A 50 -9.85 13.87 1.54
N ARG A 51 -9.28 14.13 2.73
CA ARG A 51 -8.61 13.12 3.57
C ARG A 51 -9.41 11.82 3.73
N GLY A 52 -10.72 11.90 3.97
CA GLY A 52 -11.58 10.73 4.13
C GLY A 52 -11.67 9.87 2.86
N ILE A 53 -11.85 10.50 1.70
CA ILE A 53 -11.97 9.82 0.40
C ILE A 53 -10.64 9.20 0.01
N ASN A 54 -9.54 9.94 0.15
CA ASN A 54 -8.21 9.46 -0.22
C ASN A 54 -7.77 8.29 0.69
N THR A 55 -8.10 8.38 1.99
CA THR A 55 -7.88 7.28 2.95
C THR A 55 -8.71 6.06 2.56
N ALA A 56 -9.98 6.24 2.20
CA ALA A 56 -10.85 5.15 1.78
C ALA A 56 -10.34 4.47 0.50
N TYR A 57 -9.87 5.25 -0.48
CA TYR A 57 -9.20 4.73 -1.67
C TYR A 57 -8.00 3.85 -1.31
N THR A 58 -7.09 4.37 -0.48
CA THR A 58 -5.87 3.67 -0.06
C THR A 58 -6.20 2.36 0.67
N ILE A 59 -7.15 2.38 1.61
CA ILE A 59 -7.58 1.17 2.32
C ILE A 59 -8.24 0.17 1.37
N GLY A 60 -9.06 0.65 0.42
CA GLY A 60 -9.67 -0.19 -0.62
C GLY A 60 -8.61 -0.90 -1.46
N TYR A 61 -7.59 -0.18 -1.90
CA TYR A 61 -6.47 -0.73 -2.66
C TYR A 61 -5.66 -1.75 -1.83
N MET A 62 -5.33 -1.43 -0.58
CA MET A 62 -4.67 -2.37 0.34
C MET A 62 -5.46 -3.67 0.52
N LYS A 63 -6.78 -3.57 0.66
CA LYS A 63 -7.66 -4.74 0.78
C LYS A 63 -7.63 -5.58 -0.51
N ALA A 64 -7.68 -4.94 -1.68
CA ALA A 64 -7.61 -5.63 -2.97
C ALA A 64 -6.29 -6.40 -3.14
N LEU A 65 -5.15 -5.78 -2.80
CA LEU A 65 -3.85 -6.46 -2.85
C LEU A 65 -3.80 -7.67 -1.92
N ARG A 66 -4.27 -7.50 -0.67
CA ARG A 66 -4.33 -8.59 0.31
C ARG A 66 -5.19 -9.75 -0.19
N ASP A 67 -6.37 -9.45 -0.73
CA ASP A 67 -7.30 -10.46 -1.24
C ASP A 67 -6.70 -11.18 -2.46
N ARG A 68 -6.00 -10.45 -3.34
CA ARG A 68 -5.28 -11.00 -4.50
C ARG A 68 -4.18 -11.99 -4.09
N VAL A 69 -3.28 -11.62 -3.15
CA VAL A 69 -2.21 -12.53 -2.70
C VAL A 69 -2.75 -13.74 -1.95
N ASN A 70 -3.88 -13.59 -1.24
CA ASN A 70 -4.55 -14.71 -0.59
C ASN A 70 -5.14 -15.69 -1.60
N ALA A 71 -5.74 -15.19 -2.69
CA ALA A 71 -6.29 -16.02 -3.74
C ALA A 71 -5.21 -16.84 -4.47
N GLU A 72 -4.01 -16.30 -4.64
CA GLU A 72 -2.89 -17.03 -5.24
C GLU A 72 -2.35 -18.14 -4.35
N ALA A 73 -2.30 -17.90 -3.05
CA ALA A 73 -1.82 -18.90 -2.09
C ALA A 73 -2.81 -20.06 -1.88
N GLY A 74 -4.07 -19.88 -2.29
CA GLY A 74 -5.12 -20.91 -2.23
C GLY A 74 -5.20 -21.79 -3.48
N ASN A 75 -4.38 -21.53 -4.51
CA ASN A 75 -4.25 -22.35 -5.71
C ASN A 75 -3.00 -23.23 -5.64
#